data_AF-A0A2W7ASN8-F1
#
_entry.id   AF-A0A2W7ASN8-F1
#
_cell.length_a   1.000
_cell.length_b   1.000
_cell.length_c   1.000
_cell.angle_alpha   90.00
_cell.angle_beta   90.00
_cell.angle_gamma   90.00
#
_symmetry.space_group_name_H-M   'P 1'
#
loop_
_entity.id
_entity.type
_entity.pdbx_description
1 polymer ?
#
loop_
_entity_poly.entity_id
_entity_poly.type
_entity_poly.pdbx_seq_one_letter_code
_entity_poly.pdbx_strand_id
1 'polypeptide(L)' 'GDSSFPQPPAPKNNLIPIPFDECYAAIQSNVRQLGWSMERLKGFLSEKFDGRSRMAELFDEELFVLLYWLRLERVDAQG' A
#
# COMPACT_ATOMS: atom_id res chain seq x y z
N GLY A 1 40.39 14.80 9.90
CA GLY A 1 39.14 15.48 10.28
C GLY A 1 38.03 14.49 10.08
N ASP A 2 37.66 13.79 11.14
CA ASP A 2 36.67 12.72 11.12
C ASP A 2 35.30 13.34 11.38
N SER A 3 34.55 13.63 10.33
CA SER A 3 33.18 14.13 10.44
C SER A 3 32.22 12.97 10.33
N SER A 4 32.17 12.14 11.37
CA SER A 4 31.11 11.17 11.59
C SER A 4 29.81 11.90 11.95
N PHE A 5 29.06 12.32 10.93
CA PHE A 5 27.67 12.74 11.11
C PHE A 5 26.82 11.51 11.43
N PRO A 6 26.00 11.52 12.51
CA PRO A 6 25.03 10.46 12.71
C PRO A 6 24.00 10.55 11.59
N GLN A 7 24.06 9.62 10.63
CA GLN A 7 22.98 9.46 9.67
C GLN A 7 21.70 9.12 10.45
N PRO A 8 20.59 9.85 10.22
CA PRO A 8 19.31 9.44 10.79
C PRO A 8 19.01 8.00 10.32
N PRO A 9 18.37 7.16 11.16
CA PRO A 9 17.98 5.84 10.72
C PRO A 9 17.11 6.01 9.49
N ALA A 10 17.55 5.44 8.36
CA ALA A 10 16.72 5.36 7.17
C ALA A 10 15.36 4.79 7.60
N PRO A 11 14.23 5.39 7.18
CA PRO A 11 12.94 4.79 7.46
C PRO A 11 13.02 3.36 6.98
N LYS A 12 12.89 2.39 7.90
CA LYS A 12 12.81 0.95 7.60
C LYS A 12 11.49 0.62 6.91
N ASN A 13 11.09 1.46 5.98
CA ASN A 13 10.05 1.11 5.05
C ASN A 13 10.77 0.31 3.98
N ASN A 14 10.79 -1.01 4.17
CA ASN A 14 11.14 -1.98 3.14
C ASN A 14 10.09 -1.90 2.01
N LEU A 15 9.90 -0.73 1.41
CA LEU A 15 9.25 -0.54 0.12
C LEU A 15 10.21 -1.10 -0.91
N ILE A 16 10.44 -2.40 -0.85
CA ILE A 16 11.04 -3.14 -1.95
C ILE A 16 10.17 -2.79 -3.16
N PRO A 17 10.76 -2.26 -4.25
CA PRO A 17 10.03 -2.04 -5.48
C PRO A 17 9.42 -3.38 -5.90
N ILE A 18 8.09 -3.47 -5.87
CA ILE A 18 7.41 -4.70 -6.27
C ILE A 18 7.27 -4.64 -7.79
N PRO A 19 7.68 -5.68 -8.52
CA PRO A 19 7.37 -5.80 -9.94
C PRO A 19 5.87 -5.61 -10.18
N PHE A 20 5.48 -4.97 -11.29
CA PHE A 20 4.06 -4.73 -11.57
C PHE A 20 3.23 -6.03 -11.52
N ASP A 21 3.78 -7.12 -12.05
CA ASP A 21 3.17 -8.46 -12.05
C ASP A 21 2.84 -8.99 -10.65
N GLU A 22 3.57 -8.52 -9.64
CA GLU A 22 3.39 -8.91 -8.24
C GLU A 22 2.54 -7.90 -7.45
N CYS A 23 2.22 -6.73 -8.01
CA CYS A 23 1.49 -5.67 -7.33
C CYS A 23 0.08 -6.12 -6.92
N TYR A 24 -0.64 -6.80 -7.82
CA TYR A 24 -1.96 -7.37 -7.53
C TYR A 24 -1.92 -8.39 -6.38
N ALA A 25 -0.93 -9.28 -6.38
CA ALA A 25 -0.76 -10.28 -5.32
C ALA A 25 -0.44 -9.61 -3.98
N ALA A 26 0.40 -8.57 -4.00
CA ALA A 26 0.71 -7.78 -2.81
C ALA A 26 -0.53 -7.05 -2.27
N ILE A 27 -1.34 -6.43 -3.13
CA ILE A 27 -2.61 -5.79 -2.73
C ILE A 27 -3.52 -6.81 -2.06
N GLN A 28 -3.76 -7.96 -2.69
CA GLN A 28 -4.60 -9.02 -2.13
C GLN A 28 -4.08 -9.52 -0.77
N SER A 29 -2.76 -9.68 -0.63
CA SER A 29 -2.15 -10.05 0.64
C SER A 29 -2.38 -9.01 1.73
N ASN A 30 -2.25 -7.72 1.41
CA ASN A 30 -2.48 -6.65 2.39
C ASN A 30 -3.95 -6.56 2.80
N VAL A 31 -4.90 -6.67 1.85
CA VAL A 31 -6.34 -6.70 2.13
C VAL A 31 -6.69 -7.88 3.06
N ARG A 32 -6.13 -9.07 2.80
CA ARG A 32 -6.31 -10.25 3.67
C ARG A 32 -5.75 -10.04 5.07
N GLN A 33 -4.57 -9.44 5.17
CA GLN A 33 -3.90 -9.19 6.46
C GLN A 33 -4.62 -8.10 7.29
N LEU A 34 -5.27 -7.15 6.63
CA LEU A 34 -6.16 -6.18 7.26
C LEU A 34 -7.50 -6.78 7.70
N GLY A 35 -7.82 -8.01 7.29
CA GLY A 35 -9.13 -8.63 7.54
C GLY A 35 -10.28 -7.89 6.85
N TRP A 36 -10.00 -7.13 5.79
CA TRP A 36 -11.03 -6.34 5.12
C TRP A 36 -11.99 -7.23 4.33
N SER A 37 -13.29 -6.95 4.48
CA SER A 37 -14.30 -7.51 3.59
C SER A 37 -14.19 -6.89 2.20
N MET A 38 -14.73 -7.57 1.19
CA MET A 38 -14.80 -7.03 -0.16
C MET A 38 -15.62 -5.73 -0.22
N GLU A 39 -16.62 -5.57 0.65
CA GLU A 39 -17.40 -4.32 0.75
C GLU A 39 -16.56 -3.17 1.32
N ARG A 40 -15.75 -3.42 2.34
CA ARG A 40 -14.82 -2.43 2.88
C ARG A 40 -13.81 -2.00 1.82
N LEU A 41 -13.24 -2.96 1.09
CA LEU A 41 -12.32 -2.67 -0.02
C LEU A 41 -13.01 -1.83 -1.11
N LYS A 42 -14.23 -2.18 -1.52
CA LYS A 42 -15.01 -1.42 -2.51
C LYS A 42 -15.24 0.03 -2.06
N GLY A 43 -15.64 0.23 -0.80
CA GLY A 43 -15.83 1.56 -0.23
C GLY A 43 -14.53 2.36 -0.21
N PHE A 44 -13.43 1.72 0.16
CA PHE A 44 -12.11 2.34 0.15
C PHE A 44 -11.66 2.77 -1.26
N LEU A 45 -11.86 1.89 -2.24
CA LEU A 45 -11.59 2.20 -3.64
C LEU A 45 -12.44 3.38 -4.12
N SER A 46 -13.73 3.38 -3.77
CA SER A 46 -14.66 4.43 -4.19
C SER A 46 -14.28 5.79 -3.60
N GLU A 47 -13.76 5.80 -2.38
CA GLU A 47 -13.32 7.02 -1.71
C GLU A 47 -11.99 7.56 -2.27
N LYS A 48 -11.03 6.68 -2.58
CA LYS A 48 -9.67 7.07 -2.99
C LYS A 48 -9.46 7.19 -4.50
N PHE A 49 -10.30 6.57 -5.32
CA PHE A 49 -10.11 6.43 -6.77
C PHE A 49 -11.38 6.81 -7.56
N ASP A 50 -11.94 7.99 -7.28
CA ASP A 50 -13.03 8.59 -8.06
C ASP A 50 -14.26 7.69 -8.27
N GLY A 51 -14.71 7.00 -7.21
CA GLY A 51 -15.91 6.18 -7.27
C GLY A 51 -15.72 4.76 -7.84
N ARG A 52 -14.48 4.37 -8.17
CA ARG A 52 -14.17 3.00 -8.63
C ARG A 52 -14.41 1.98 -7.53
N SER A 53 -14.90 0.81 -7.91
CA SER A 53 -15.28 -0.23 -6.94
C SER A 53 -14.46 -1.51 -7.10
N ARG A 54 -13.69 -1.64 -8.18
CA ARG A 54 -12.91 -2.84 -8.49
C ARG A 54 -11.46 -2.47 -8.79
N MET A 55 -10.54 -3.32 -8.34
CA MET A 55 -9.10 -3.14 -8.65
C MET A 55 -8.83 -3.19 -10.16
N ALA A 56 -9.58 -4.00 -10.92
CA ALA A 56 -9.45 -4.09 -12.37
C ALA A 56 -9.88 -2.80 -13.12
N GLU A 57 -10.53 -1.85 -12.44
CA GLU A 57 -10.86 -0.53 -12.99
C GLU A 57 -9.71 0.46 -12.80
N LEU A 58 -8.66 0.10 -12.05
CA LEU A 58 -7.50 0.95 -11.78
C LEU A 58 -6.44 0.81 -12.88
N PHE A 59 -5.75 1.92 -13.16
CA PHE A 59 -4.53 1.96 -13.95
C PHE A 59 -3.35 1.41 -13.15
N ASP A 60 -2.26 1.12 -13.85
CA ASP A 60 -1.09 0.49 -13.26
C ASP A 60 -0.48 1.35 -12.14
N GLU A 61 -0.41 2.66 -12.34
CA GLU A 61 0.09 3.61 -11.35
C GLU A 61 -0.84 3.68 -10.11
N GLU A 62 -2.14 3.61 -10.32
CA GLU A 62 -3.14 3.63 -9.26
C GLU A 62 -3.10 2.37 -8.39
N LEU A 63 -2.71 1.22 -8.97
CA LEU A 63 -2.49 0.00 -8.18
C LEU A 63 -1.33 0.17 -7.20
N PHE A 64 -0.24 0.85 -7.61
CA PHE A 64 0.84 1.18 -6.69
C PHE A 64 0.38 2.14 -5.60
N VAL A 65 -0.45 3.13 -5.94
CA VAL A 65 -1.04 4.06 -4.96
C VAL A 65 -1.96 3.31 -3.98
N LEU A 66 -2.78 2.38 -4.47
CA LEU A 66 -3.64 1.54 -3.62
C LEU A 66 -2.81 0.71 -2.66
N LEU A 67 -1.73 0.09 -3.16
CA LEU A 67 -0.84 -0.71 -2.33
C LEU A 67 -0.15 0.13 -1.25
N TYR A 68 0.24 1.36 -1.58
CA TYR A 68 0.79 2.30 -0.60
C TYR A 68 -0.23 2.60 0.51
N TRP A 69 -1.47 2.94 0.14
CA TRP A 69 -2.53 3.20 1.10
C TRP A 69 -2.84 1.99 2.01
N LEU A 70 -2.93 0.79 1.44
CA LEU A 70 -3.15 -0.43 2.21
C LEU A 70 -2.01 -0.72 3.19
N ARG A 71 -0.77 -0.37 2.85
CA ARG A 71 0.37 -0.49 3.77
C ARG A 71 0.26 0.51 4.92
N LEU A 72 -0.18 1.74 4.66
CA LEU A 72 -0.41 2.72 5.73
C LEU A 72 -1.49 2.26 6.70
N GLU A 73 -2.65 1.83 6.19
CA GLU A 73 -3.74 1.28 7.01
C GLU A 73 -3.28 0.11 7.89
N ARG A 74 -2.34 -0.70 7.40
CA ARG A 74 -1.76 -1.79 8.19
C ARG A 74 -0.83 -1.34 9.31
N VAL A 75 -0.11 -0.25 9.10
CA VAL A 75 0.74 0.33 10.13
C VAL A 75 -0.16 0.92 11.21
N ASP A 76 -1.20 1.66 10.82
CA ASP A 76 -2.16 2.27 11.74
C ASP A 76 -2.96 1.22 12.53
N ALA A 77 -3.33 0.10 11.89
CA ALA A 77 -4.04 -1.00 12.57
C ALA A 77 -3.18 -1.80 13.57
N GLN A 78 -1.86 -1.62 13.57
CA GLN A 78 -0.91 -2.25 14.50
C GLN A 78 -0.38 -1.29 15.57
N GLY A 79 -0.80 -0.02 15.53
CA GLY A 79 -0.43 1.04 16.47
C GLY A 79 -1.42 1.24 17.61
#